data_AF-A0A957QKQ6-F1
#
_entry.id   AF-A0A957QKQ6-F1
#
_cell.length_a   1.000
_cell.length_b   1.000
_cell.length_c   1.000
_cell.angle_alpha   90.00
_cell.angle_beta   90.00
_cell.angle_gamma   90.00
#
_symmetry.space_group_name_H-M   'P 1'
#
loop_
_entity.id
_entity.type
_entity.pdbx_description
1 polymer ?
#
loop_
_entity_poly.entity_id
_entity_poly.type
_entity_poly.pdbx_seq_one_letter_code
_entity_poly.pdbx_strand_id
1 'polypeptide(L)'
;MKNILLSLPVGEKVGIAFSGGLDTSAAIAWMRQKGAIPYAYTANLGQPDEDDFDDIAKRAKQYGAEEARVADCRELLVQEGLVAMMCGAFHIESAGKRYFNTTPLGRAVTGTVLVQRMKDDGVEIWGDGSTYKGNDIERFYRYGLMANKNLRIYKPWLDQVFVHELGGRKEMSDYLIEHEFTYRASKEKAYSTDANILGATHEAKDLEFLENGMKIVEPIMGVKFWDPNEK
;
A
#
# COMPACT_ATOMS: atom_id res chain seq x y z
N MET A 1 11.22 6.54 -20.02
CA MET A 1 11.52 5.19 -19.50
C MET A 1 12.89 5.06 -18.79
N LYS A 2 13.67 6.13 -18.55
CA LYS A 2 14.97 6.01 -17.86
C LYS A 2 14.87 5.74 -16.34
N ASN A 3 13.69 5.90 -15.74
CA ASN A 3 13.52 5.87 -14.28
C ASN A 3 12.91 4.58 -13.75
N ILE A 4 12.50 3.63 -14.61
CA ILE A 4 11.94 2.34 -14.18
C ILE A 4 13.04 1.28 -14.25
N LEU A 5 13.24 0.56 -13.15
CA LEU A 5 14.17 -0.56 -13.04
C LEU A 5 13.39 -1.88 -13.19
N LEU A 6 13.83 -2.72 -14.12
CA LEU A 6 13.20 -4.00 -14.47
C LEU A 6 13.81 -5.21 -13.74
N SER A 7 14.91 -4.99 -13.02
CA SER A 7 15.62 -5.99 -12.24
C SER A 7 15.94 -5.40 -10.88
N LEU A 8 15.98 -6.26 -9.86
CA LEU A 8 16.37 -5.86 -8.52
C LEU A 8 17.75 -5.16 -8.53
N PRO A 9 17.87 -3.94 -7.95
CA PRO A 9 19.14 -3.23 -7.85
C PRO A 9 19.97 -3.78 -6.68
N VAL A 10 20.69 -4.87 -6.94
CA VAL A 10 21.54 -5.55 -5.95
C VAL A 10 22.62 -4.60 -5.41
N GLY A 11 22.80 -4.58 -4.10
CA GLY A 11 23.74 -3.71 -3.39
C GLY A 11 23.26 -2.26 -3.21
N GLU A 12 22.10 -1.89 -3.75
CA GLU A 12 21.56 -0.53 -3.60
C GLU A 12 20.47 -0.46 -2.52
N LYS A 13 20.27 0.75 -1.98
CA LYS A 13 19.18 1.03 -1.05
C LYS A 13 17.85 1.11 -1.79
N VAL A 14 16.84 0.37 -1.34
CA VAL A 14 15.50 0.34 -1.94
C VAL A 14 14.46 0.64 -0.89
N GLY A 15 13.79 1.78 -1.02
CA GLY A 15 12.66 2.15 -0.16
C GLY A 15 11.42 1.34 -0.54
N ILE A 16 10.66 0.90 0.44
CA ILE A 16 9.39 0.19 0.27
C ILE A 16 8.33 0.92 1.09
N ALA A 17 7.21 1.26 0.46
CA ALA A 17 6.02 1.69 1.17
C ALA A 17 5.42 0.46 1.87
N PHE A 18 5.71 0.31 3.16
CA PHE A 18 5.48 -0.91 3.91
C PHE A 18 4.18 -0.83 4.70
N SER A 19 3.17 -1.60 4.29
CA SER A 19 1.87 -1.69 4.97
C SER A 19 1.81 -2.78 6.02
N GLY A 20 2.81 -3.67 6.10
CA GLY A 20 2.75 -4.85 6.98
C GLY A 20 1.89 -6.00 6.45
N GLY A 21 1.30 -5.86 5.25
CA GLY A 21 0.60 -6.95 4.57
C GLY A 21 1.55 -8.01 3.99
N LEU A 22 0.99 -9.13 3.52
CA LEU A 22 1.71 -10.24 2.89
C LEU A 22 2.70 -9.75 1.82
N ASP A 23 2.17 -8.99 0.85
CA ASP A 23 2.88 -8.61 -0.36
C ASP A 23 4.13 -7.78 -0.04
N THR A 24 3.99 -6.77 0.83
CA THR A 24 5.13 -5.94 1.24
C THR A 24 6.10 -6.67 2.17
N SER A 25 5.61 -7.63 2.97
CA SER A 25 6.43 -8.44 3.88
C SER A 25 7.31 -9.43 3.10
N ALA A 26 6.71 -10.17 2.17
CA ALA A 26 7.43 -11.06 1.26
C ALA A 26 8.42 -10.28 0.40
N ALA A 27 8.03 -9.10 -0.11
CA ALA A 27 8.93 -8.25 -0.89
C ALA A 27 10.17 -7.80 -0.10
N ILE A 28 10.05 -7.36 1.16
CA ILE A 28 11.22 -7.00 1.98
C ILE A 28 12.16 -8.20 2.15
N ALA A 29 11.62 -9.34 2.59
CA ALA A 29 12.38 -10.56 2.83
C ALA A 29 13.14 -10.99 1.56
N TRP A 30 12.44 -10.99 0.43
CA TRP A 30 12.99 -11.34 -0.86
C TRP A 30 14.07 -10.38 -1.33
N MET A 31 13.83 -9.07 -1.27
CA MET A 31 14.83 -8.07 -1.66
C MET A 31 16.10 -8.20 -0.82
N ARG A 32 15.97 -8.43 0.49
CA ARG A 32 17.12 -8.67 1.38
C ARG A 32 17.88 -9.92 0.96
N GLN A 33 17.21 -11.05 0.77
CA GLN A 33 17.85 -12.31 0.42
C GLN A 33 18.58 -12.22 -0.93
N LYS A 34 18.01 -11.51 -1.91
CA LYS A 34 18.59 -11.32 -3.24
C LYS A 34 19.68 -10.23 -3.28
N GLY A 35 20.01 -9.63 -2.14
CA GLY A 35 21.18 -8.75 -1.99
C GLY A 35 20.92 -7.26 -2.19
N ALA A 36 19.66 -6.82 -2.28
CA ALA A 36 19.33 -5.40 -2.13
C ALA A 36 19.31 -4.99 -0.65
N ILE A 37 19.25 -3.69 -0.38
CA ILE A 37 19.23 -3.13 0.98
C ILE A 37 17.86 -2.46 1.19
N PRO A 38 16.82 -3.21 1.60
CA PRO A 38 15.47 -2.67 1.73
C PRO A 38 15.33 -1.71 2.92
N TYR A 39 14.65 -0.59 2.74
CA TYR A 39 14.25 0.36 3.78
C TYR A 39 12.73 0.41 3.82
N ALA A 40 12.13 0.24 5.00
CA ALA A 40 10.69 0.22 5.16
C ALA A 40 10.15 1.58 5.62
N TYR A 41 9.12 2.08 4.92
CA TYR A 41 8.44 3.33 5.24
C TYR A 41 6.95 3.08 5.37
N THR A 42 6.43 3.16 6.58
CA THR A 42 5.01 2.98 6.88
C THR A 42 4.34 4.34 7.02
N ALA A 43 3.24 4.58 6.31
CA ALA A 43 2.43 5.77 6.49
C ALA A 43 1.38 5.52 7.58
N ASN A 44 1.41 6.32 8.66
CA ASN A 44 0.27 6.43 9.55
C ASN A 44 -0.76 7.36 8.91
N LEU A 45 -1.83 6.78 8.38
CA LEU A 45 -2.94 7.48 7.73
C LEU A 45 -4.19 7.52 8.61
N GLY A 46 -4.09 7.11 9.88
CA GLY A 46 -5.23 6.92 10.76
C GLY A 46 -6.18 5.83 10.22
N GLN A 47 -5.62 4.74 9.71
CA GLN A 47 -6.41 3.61 9.23
C GLN A 47 -7.32 3.09 10.36
N PRO A 48 -8.62 2.85 10.09
CA PRO A 48 -9.57 2.39 11.11
C PRO A 48 -9.37 0.92 11.51
N ASP A 49 -8.57 0.18 10.75
CA ASP A 49 -8.26 -1.23 10.93
C ASP A 49 -6.81 -1.50 11.36
N GLU A 50 -6.08 -0.46 11.79
CA GLU A 50 -4.70 -0.56 12.27
C GLU A 50 -4.51 0.21 13.58
N ASP A 51 -4.05 -0.51 14.61
CA ASP A 51 -3.91 0.02 15.97
C ASP A 51 -2.45 0.04 16.45
N ASP A 52 -1.52 -0.66 15.78
CA ASP A 52 -0.13 -0.85 16.25
C ASP A 52 0.92 -0.64 15.14
N PHE A 53 1.20 0.63 14.84
CA PHE A 53 2.26 1.00 13.90
C PHE A 53 3.68 0.66 14.38
N ASP A 54 3.89 0.52 15.70
CA ASP A 54 5.18 0.13 16.26
C ASP A 54 5.46 -1.36 15.96
N ASP A 55 4.44 -2.21 15.98
CA ASP A 55 4.53 -3.59 15.53
C ASP A 55 4.88 -3.69 14.04
N ILE A 56 4.26 -2.87 13.18
CA ILE A 56 4.58 -2.85 11.74
C ILE A 56 6.09 -2.58 11.52
N ALA A 57 6.65 -1.57 12.18
CA ALA A 57 8.07 -1.25 12.04
C ALA A 57 8.98 -2.38 12.55
N LYS A 58 8.60 -3.05 13.65
CA LYS A 58 9.33 -4.22 14.17
C LYS A 58 9.29 -5.39 13.18
N ARG A 59 8.12 -5.70 12.62
CA ARG A 59 7.95 -6.76 11.61
C ARG A 59 8.79 -6.49 10.37
N ALA A 60 8.85 -5.24 9.89
CA ALA A 60 9.71 -4.87 8.77
C ALA A 60 11.19 -5.22 9.03
N LYS A 61 11.70 -4.89 10.22
CA LYS A 61 13.07 -5.24 10.62
C LYS A 61 13.28 -6.74 10.73
N GLN A 62 12.30 -7.48 11.27
CA GLN A 62 12.34 -8.94 11.30
C GLN A 62 12.49 -9.54 9.90
N TYR A 63 11.75 -9.03 8.91
CA TYR A 63 11.85 -9.47 7.51
C TYR A 63 13.15 -9.02 6.82
N GLY A 64 14.02 -8.24 7.48
CA GLY A 64 15.33 -7.85 6.96
C GLY A 64 15.40 -6.43 6.39
N ALA A 65 14.47 -5.54 6.71
CA ALA A 65 14.66 -4.12 6.44
C ALA A 65 15.90 -3.58 7.17
N GLU A 66 16.74 -2.83 6.46
CA GLU A 66 17.90 -2.11 7.01
C GLU A 66 17.45 -1.10 8.06
N GLU A 67 16.45 -0.30 7.72
CA GLU A 67 15.76 0.58 8.62
C GLU A 67 14.26 0.55 8.37
N ALA A 68 13.49 0.86 9.41
CA ALA A 68 12.03 0.92 9.36
C ALA A 68 11.55 2.20 10.04
N ARG A 69 10.77 3.01 9.33
CA ARG A 69 10.29 4.32 9.81
C ARG A 69 8.79 4.42 9.63
N VAL A 70 8.13 5.02 10.61
CA VAL A 70 6.72 5.43 10.51
C VAL A 70 6.68 6.93 10.20
N ALA A 71 5.95 7.31 9.17
CA ALA A 71 5.69 8.70 8.81
C ALA A 71 4.24 9.05 9.18
N ASP A 72 4.06 9.98 10.10
CA ASP A 72 2.74 10.51 10.41
C ASP A 72 2.22 11.38 9.26
N CYS A 73 1.17 10.90 8.59
CA CYS A 73 0.56 11.53 7.43
C CYS A 73 -0.84 12.09 7.74
N ARG A 74 -1.32 11.96 8.99
CA ARG A 74 -2.73 12.23 9.35
C ARG A 74 -3.10 13.69 9.14
N GLU A 75 -2.28 14.62 9.63
CA GLU A 75 -2.55 16.05 9.51
C GLU A 75 -2.66 16.49 8.04
N LEU A 76 -1.66 16.10 7.23
CA LEU A 76 -1.65 16.42 5.81
C LEU A 76 -2.83 15.76 5.07
N LEU A 77 -3.16 14.51 5.41
CA LEU A 77 -4.29 13.81 4.81
C LEU A 77 -5.63 14.49 5.12
N VAL A 78 -5.84 14.91 6.37
CA VAL A 78 -7.03 15.66 6.76
C VAL A 78 -7.08 17.00 6.04
N GLN A 79 -5.95 17.72 5.96
CA GLN A 79 -5.87 18.99 5.23
C GLN A 79 -6.26 18.82 3.75
N GLU A 80 -5.69 17.84 3.05
CA GLU A 80 -6.03 17.58 1.64
C GLU A 80 -7.50 17.15 1.47
N GLY A 81 -8.04 16.39 2.43
CA GLY A 81 -9.47 16.05 2.48
C GLY A 81 -10.38 17.27 2.62
N LEU A 82 -10.03 18.22 3.49
CA LEU A 82 -10.76 19.47 3.65
C LEU A 82 -10.69 20.34 2.39
N VAL A 83 -9.52 20.43 1.75
CA VAL A 83 -9.36 21.14 0.48
C VAL A 83 -10.21 20.52 -0.62
N ALA A 84 -10.22 19.19 -0.74
CA ALA A 84 -11.07 18.50 -1.70
C ALA A 84 -12.56 18.77 -1.46
N MET A 85 -12.97 18.85 -0.19
CA MET A 85 -14.34 19.19 0.20
C MET A 85 -14.73 20.62 -0.18
N MET A 86 -13.87 21.60 0.11
CA MET A 86 -14.08 23.01 -0.25
C MET A 86 -14.21 23.21 -1.77
N CYS A 87 -13.44 22.46 -2.55
CA CYS A 87 -13.47 22.52 -4.01
C CYS A 87 -14.57 21.66 -4.65
N GLY A 88 -15.25 20.81 -3.88
CA GLY A 88 -16.18 19.82 -4.43
C GLY A 88 -15.52 18.85 -5.41
N ALA A 89 -14.26 18.47 -5.16
CA ALA A 89 -13.41 17.70 -6.08
C ALA A 89 -13.78 16.20 -6.15
N PHE A 90 -15.07 15.89 -6.34
CA PHE A 90 -15.64 14.54 -6.34
C PHE A 90 -16.38 14.30 -7.64
N HIS A 91 -15.83 13.45 -8.50
CA HIS A 91 -16.33 13.25 -9.86
C HIS A 91 -17.05 11.91 -10.07
N ILE A 92 -16.93 10.97 -9.12
CA ILE A 92 -17.59 9.67 -9.18
C ILE A 92 -18.88 9.75 -8.37
N GLU A 93 -20.02 9.61 -9.05
CA GLU A 93 -21.34 9.71 -8.45
C GLU A 93 -22.33 8.78 -9.15
N SER A 94 -23.23 8.19 -8.37
CA SER A 94 -24.40 7.44 -8.86
C SER A 94 -25.67 7.96 -8.18
N ALA A 95 -26.55 8.60 -8.94
CA ALA A 95 -27.84 9.13 -8.47
C ALA A 95 -27.75 9.97 -7.18
N GLY A 96 -26.84 10.95 -7.11
CA GLY A 96 -26.63 11.79 -5.92
C GLY A 96 -25.67 11.21 -4.89
N LYS A 97 -25.33 9.92 -4.94
CA LYS A 97 -24.39 9.28 -4.00
C LYS A 97 -22.96 9.39 -4.52
N ARG A 98 -22.13 10.12 -3.79
CA ARG A 98 -20.75 10.44 -4.19
C ARG A 98 -19.73 9.52 -3.54
N TYR A 99 -18.68 9.20 -4.29
CA TYR A 99 -17.42 8.74 -3.74
C TYR A 99 -16.48 9.93 -3.56
N PHE A 100 -15.95 10.08 -2.34
CA PHE A 100 -15.18 11.26 -1.91
C PHE A 100 -13.69 11.21 -2.26
N ASN A 101 -13.28 10.38 -3.23
CA ASN A 101 -11.89 10.29 -3.69
C ASN A 101 -10.87 10.00 -2.56
N THR A 102 -11.26 9.21 -1.56
CA THR A 102 -10.46 8.95 -0.37
C THR A 102 -9.15 8.21 -0.67
N THR A 103 -9.14 7.24 -1.59
CA THR A 103 -7.90 6.56 -2.03
C THR A 103 -6.99 7.50 -2.83
N PRO A 104 -7.43 8.23 -3.88
CA PRO A 104 -6.61 9.22 -4.57
C PRO A 104 -5.93 10.25 -3.65
N LEU A 105 -6.65 10.79 -2.66
CA LEU A 105 -6.11 11.73 -1.68
C LEU A 105 -5.04 11.07 -0.82
N GLY A 106 -5.30 9.85 -0.33
CA GLY A 106 -4.31 9.05 0.38
C GLY A 106 -3.03 8.82 -0.44
N ARG A 107 -3.14 8.65 -1.76
CA ARG A 107 -1.97 8.42 -2.64
C ARG A 107 -1.18 9.69 -2.92
N ALA A 108 -1.84 10.85 -3.00
CA ALA A 108 -1.17 12.13 -3.12
C ALA A 108 -0.27 12.40 -1.91
N VAL A 109 -0.79 12.11 -0.71
CA VAL A 109 -0.05 12.28 0.54
C VAL A 109 1.07 11.25 0.66
N THR A 110 0.78 9.95 0.53
CA THR A 110 1.82 8.93 0.73
C THR A 110 2.89 8.95 -0.36
N GLY A 111 2.51 9.15 -1.62
CA GLY A 111 3.46 9.21 -2.74
C GLY A 111 4.45 10.37 -2.64
N THR A 112 4.08 11.46 -1.96
CA THR A 112 4.98 12.60 -1.72
C THR A 112 5.76 12.43 -0.41
N VAL A 113 5.07 12.17 0.70
CA VAL A 113 5.68 12.08 2.04
C VAL A 113 6.68 10.93 2.13
N LEU A 114 6.31 9.72 1.69
CA LEU A 114 7.20 8.56 1.82
C LEU A 114 8.45 8.71 0.96
N VAL A 115 8.33 9.27 -0.24
CA VAL A 115 9.48 9.56 -1.11
C VAL A 115 10.38 10.63 -0.52
N GLN A 116 9.81 11.64 0.17
CA GLN A 116 10.61 12.61 0.91
C GLN A 116 11.37 11.94 2.07
N ARG A 117 10.75 10.99 2.78
CA ARG A 117 11.43 10.21 3.84
C ARG A 117 12.53 9.30 3.29
N MET A 118 12.30 8.65 2.15
CA MET A 118 13.34 7.91 1.43
C MET A 118 14.53 8.82 1.11
N LYS A 119 14.26 10.02 0.59
CA LYS A 119 15.29 11.00 0.25
C LYS A 119 16.08 11.47 1.48
N ASP A 120 15.42 11.70 2.62
CA ASP A 120 16.08 12.09 3.88
C ASP A 120 17.13 11.04 4.31
N ASP A 121 16.93 9.76 3.97
CA ASP A 121 17.83 8.64 4.31
C ASP A 121 18.83 8.29 3.18
N GLY A 122 18.87 9.10 2.12
CA GLY A 122 19.70 8.85 0.94
C GLY A 122 19.24 7.65 0.10
N VAL A 123 17.96 7.30 0.16
CA VAL A 123 17.34 6.23 -0.64
C VAL A 123 16.76 6.86 -1.92
N GLU A 124 17.36 6.53 -3.06
CA GLU A 124 16.96 7.07 -4.37
C GLU A 124 16.16 6.09 -5.23
N ILE A 125 15.88 4.89 -4.71
CA ILE A 125 15.09 3.86 -5.40
C ILE A 125 13.86 3.52 -4.58
N TRP A 126 12.68 3.54 -5.20
CA TRP A 126 11.44 3.01 -4.61
C TRP A 126 11.07 1.67 -5.25
N GLY A 127 11.05 0.60 -4.45
CA GLY A 127 10.42 -0.68 -4.80
C GLY A 127 8.90 -0.57 -4.66
N ASP A 128 8.23 -0.17 -5.73
CA ASP A 128 6.79 0.10 -5.74
C ASP A 128 6.00 -1.09 -6.30
N GLY A 129 5.33 -1.81 -5.40
CA GLY A 129 4.51 -2.99 -5.69
C GLY A 129 3.11 -2.70 -6.26
N SER A 130 2.76 -1.45 -6.59
CA SER A 130 1.48 -1.18 -7.28
C SER A 130 1.33 -2.03 -8.55
N THR A 131 0.18 -2.67 -8.74
CA THR A 131 -0.03 -3.57 -9.88
C THR A 131 -0.09 -2.81 -11.22
N TYR A 132 0.29 -3.46 -12.32
CA TYR A 132 0.31 -2.83 -13.66
C TYR A 132 -1.07 -2.49 -14.23
N LYS A 133 -2.14 -3.03 -13.64
CA LYS A 133 -3.54 -2.82 -14.07
C LYS A 133 -4.29 -1.80 -13.21
N GLY A 134 -3.73 -1.41 -12.07
CA GLY A 134 -4.38 -0.51 -11.12
C GLY A 134 -4.05 0.96 -11.40
N ASN A 135 -4.80 1.86 -10.78
CA ASN A 135 -4.56 3.31 -10.89
C ASN A 135 -3.29 3.76 -10.13
N ASP A 136 -2.95 3.06 -9.06
CA ASP A 136 -1.92 3.51 -8.11
C ASP A 136 -0.52 3.52 -8.72
N ILE A 137 -0.25 2.71 -9.76
CA ILE A 137 1.02 2.74 -10.49
C ILE A 137 1.31 4.11 -11.10
N GLU A 138 0.31 4.75 -11.69
CA GLU A 138 0.47 6.07 -12.30
C GLU A 138 0.51 7.18 -11.25
N ARG A 139 -0.32 7.06 -10.21
CA ARG A 139 -0.37 8.02 -9.09
C ARG A 139 0.99 8.10 -8.42
N PHE A 140 1.50 6.97 -7.98
CA PHE A 140 2.79 6.90 -7.28
C PHE A 140 3.97 7.25 -8.17
N TYR A 141 3.95 6.84 -9.45
CA TYR A 141 4.96 7.29 -10.41
C TYR A 141 5.02 8.82 -10.51
N ARG A 142 3.86 9.48 -10.62
CA ARG A 142 3.78 10.94 -10.74
C ARG A 142 4.20 11.66 -9.46
N TYR A 143 3.60 11.31 -8.32
CA TYR A 143 3.90 11.95 -7.04
C TYR A 143 5.34 11.72 -6.60
N GLY A 144 5.86 10.51 -6.80
CA GLY A 144 7.25 10.18 -6.46
C GLY A 144 8.25 11.02 -7.25
N LEU A 145 8.06 11.19 -8.57
CA LEU A 145 8.94 12.04 -9.38
C LEU A 145 8.78 13.54 -9.09
N MET A 146 7.59 13.98 -8.64
CA MET A 146 7.40 15.35 -8.17
C MET A 146 8.14 15.61 -6.85
N ALA A 147 8.14 14.65 -5.92
CA ALA A 147 8.84 14.76 -4.64
C ALA A 147 10.36 14.58 -4.78
N ASN A 148 10.80 13.69 -5.68
CA ASN A 148 12.20 13.47 -5.98
C ASN A 148 12.42 13.25 -7.48
N LYS A 149 12.93 14.27 -8.16
CA LYS A 149 13.23 14.23 -9.61
C LYS A 149 14.24 13.15 -10.02
N ASN A 150 15.08 12.70 -9.09
CA ASN A 150 16.10 11.67 -9.33
C ASN A 150 15.60 10.27 -8.98
N LEU A 151 14.35 10.13 -8.51
CA LEU A 151 13.81 8.85 -8.08
C LEU A 151 13.84 7.82 -9.22
N ARG A 152 14.44 6.67 -8.94
CA ARG A 152 14.27 5.45 -9.73
C ARG A 152 13.20 4.59 -9.06
N ILE A 153 12.44 3.86 -9.85
CA ILE A 153 11.34 3.02 -9.35
C ILE A 153 11.60 1.60 -9.82
N TYR A 154 11.87 0.71 -8.87
CA TYR A 154 11.91 -0.72 -9.13
C TYR A 154 10.48 -1.27 -9.11
N LYS A 155 10.11 -2.03 -10.14
CA LYS A 155 8.80 -2.67 -10.27
C LYS A 155 8.96 -4.19 -10.16
N PRO A 156 8.68 -4.80 -8.99
CA PRO A 156 8.83 -6.25 -8.80
C PRO A 156 8.07 -7.08 -9.83
N TRP A 157 6.87 -6.64 -10.24
CA TRP A 157 6.05 -7.34 -11.24
C TRP A 157 6.62 -7.34 -12.67
N LEU A 158 7.68 -6.57 -12.93
CA LEU A 158 8.41 -6.59 -14.19
C LEU A 158 9.69 -7.42 -14.09
N ASP A 159 10.09 -7.82 -12.88
CA ASP A 159 11.24 -8.68 -12.62
C ASP A 159 10.83 -10.15 -12.71
N GLN A 160 11.35 -10.85 -13.71
CA GLN A 160 10.99 -12.24 -13.97
C GLN A 160 11.35 -13.16 -12.81
N VAL A 161 12.42 -12.87 -12.06
CA VAL A 161 12.82 -13.68 -10.89
C VAL A 161 11.80 -13.51 -9.78
N PHE A 162 11.38 -12.26 -9.52
CA PHE A 162 10.34 -11.97 -8.53
C PHE A 162 9.01 -12.64 -8.91
N VAL A 163 8.57 -12.52 -10.16
CA VAL A 163 7.30 -13.11 -10.62
C VAL A 163 7.35 -14.63 -10.57
N HIS A 164 8.49 -15.25 -10.87
CA HIS A 164 8.63 -16.70 -10.79
C HIS A 164 8.57 -17.22 -9.35
N GLU A 165 9.20 -16.52 -8.40
CA GLU A 165 9.30 -16.96 -7.01
C GLU A 165 8.11 -16.51 -6.15
N LEU A 166 7.51 -15.35 -6.43
CA LEU A 166 6.48 -14.69 -5.62
C LEU A 166 5.27 -14.21 -6.43
N GLY A 167 4.97 -14.86 -7.56
CA GLY A 167 3.91 -14.45 -8.49
C GLY A 167 2.49 -14.46 -7.90
N GLY A 168 2.25 -15.23 -6.83
CA GLY A 168 0.95 -15.32 -6.18
C GLY A 168 1.04 -15.26 -4.65
N ARG A 169 -0.11 -15.06 -4.01
CA ARG A 169 -0.20 -14.94 -2.53
C ARG A 169 0.19 -16.24 -1.83
N LYS A 170 -0.08 -17.40 -2.45
CA LYS A 170 0.32 -18.69 -1.88
C LYS A 170 1.84 -18.77 -1.82
N GLU A 171 2.50 -18.49 -2.93
CA GLU A 171 3.96 -18.51 -3.06
C GLU A 171 4.61 -17.50 -2.10
N MET A 172 4.04 -16.30 -1.95
CA MET A 172 4.50 -15.31 -0.97
C MET A 172 4.38 -15.82 0.48
N SER A 173 3.30 -16.52 0.81
CA SER A 173 3.09 -17.08 2.15
C SER A 173 4.06 -18.22 2.42
N ASP A 174 4.22 -19.13 1.46
CA ASP A 174 5.15 -20.26 1.54
C ASP A 174 6.59 -19.75 1.70
N TYR A 175 6.97 -18.72 0.93
CA TYR A 175 8.28 -18.08 1.03
C TYR A 175 8.56 -17.54 2.42
N LEU A 176 7.60 -16.85 3.07
CA LEU A 176 7.80 -16.36 4.44
C LEU A 176 7.94 -17.52 5.44
N ILE A 177 7.14 -18.58 5.30
CA ILE A 177 7.20 -19.76 6.18
C ILE A 177 8.54 -20.50 6.04
N GLU A 178 9.02 -20.70 4.81
CA GLU A 178 10.29 -21.36 4.51
C GLU A 178 11.50 -20.61 5.08
N HIS A 179 11.38 -19.29 5.24
CA HIS A 179 12.41 -18.44 5.84
C HIS A 179 12.17 -18.17 7.33
N GLU A 180 11.37 -19.01 7.99
CA GLU A 180 11.09 -18.98 9.44
C GLU A 180 10.46 -17.67 9.92
N PHE A 181 9.82 -16.92 9.01
CA PHE A 181 9.10 -15.71 9.36
C PHE A 181 7.71 -16.04 9.86
N THR A 182 7.38 -15.49 11.04
CA THR A 182 6.02 -15.59 11.59
C THR A 182 5.09 -14.65 10.82
N TYR A 183 4.48 -15.16 9.75
CA TYR A 183 3.41 -14.45 9.06
C TYR A 183 2.04 -14.91 9.57
N ARG A 184 1.30 -14.00 10.21
CA ARG A 184 -0.12 -14.24 10.53
C ARG A 184 -0.94 -13.96 9.28
N ALA A 185 -1.28 -15.02 8.54
CA ALA A 185 -2.26 -14.89 7.48
C ALA A 185 -3.58 -14.35 8.05
N SER A 186 -3.98 -13.17 7.57
CA SER A 186 -5.34 -12.67 7.82
C SER A 186 -6.34 -13.69 7.28
N LYS A 187 -7.48 -13.87 7.97
CA LYS A 187 -8.60 -14.65 7.42
C LYS A 187 -8.89 -14.19 5.99
N GLU A 188 -9.09 -15.15 5.09
CA GLU A 188 -9.45 -14.85 3.72
C GLU A 188 -10.77 -14.06 3.70
N LYS A 189 -10.73 -12.86 3.11
CA LYS A 189 -11.90 -11.99 2.93
C LYS A 189 -12.44 -12.16 1.52
N ALA A 190 -13.76 -12.03 1.37
CA ALA A 190 -14.47 -12.05 0.09
C ALA A 190 -14.16 -10.85 -0.83
N TYR A 191 -13.41 -9.86 -0.33
CA TYR A 191 -13.04 -8.63 -1.04
C TYR A 191 -11.68 -8.11 -0.56
N SER A 192 -11.08 -7.21 -1.33
CA SER A 192 -9.93 -6.38 -0.98
C SER A 192 -10.39 -5.10 -0.26
N THR A 193 -9.56 -4.53 0.61
CA THR A 193 -9.88 -3.28 1.32
C THR A 193 -8.66 -2.37 1.36
N ASP A 194 -8.88 -1.10 1.02
CA ASP A 194 -7.94 0.00 1.22
C ASP A 194 -8.63 1.04 2.12
N ALA A 195 -7.91 1.55 3.11
CA ALA A 195 -8.49 2.46 4.09
C ALA A 195 -7.50 3.53 4.56
N ASN A 196 -8.07 4.66 4.96
CA ASN A 196 -7.40 5.73 5.68
C ASN A 196 -8.46 6.51 6.49
N ILE A 197 -8.05 7.51 7.26
CA ILE A 197 -8.96 8.27 8.13
C ILE A 197 -10.12 8.94 7.38
N LEU A 198 -9.99 9.22 6.08
CA LEU A 198 -11.04 9.83 5.27
C LEU A 198 -12.11 8.84 4.81
N GLY A 199 -11.77 7.55 4.70
CA GLY A 199 -12.70 6.53 4.23
C GLY A 199 -12.03 5.20 3.89
N ALA A 200 -12.88 4.20 3.66
CA ALA A 200 -12.49 2.87 3.21
C ALA A 200 -13.15 2.52 1.87
N THR A 201 -12.43 1.79 1.02
CA THR A 201 -12.93 1.25 -0.24
C THR A 201 -12.82 -0.28 -0.23
N HIS A 202 -13.88 -0.95 -0.70
CA HIS A 202 -13.95 -2.40 -0.81
C HIS A 202 -14.16 -2.79 -2.27
N GLU A 203 -13.34 -3.70 -2.80
CA GLU A 203 -13.34 -4.05 -4.23
C GLU A 203 -12.77 -5.46 -4.48
N ALA A 204 -12.73 -5.87 -5.75
CA ALA A 204 -12.18 -7.15 -6.23
C ALA A 204 -12.85 -8.41 -5.67
N LYS A 205 -12.38 -9.58 -6.12
CA LYS A 205 -12.89 -10.89 -5.68
C LYS A 205 -14.40 -11.00 -5.89
N ASP A 206 -15.19 -11.30 -4.86
CA ASP A 206 -16.63 -11.50 -5.01
C ASP A 206 -17.36 -10.19 -5.38
N LEU A 207 -16.77 -9.02 -5.12
CA LEU A 207 -17.30 -7.72 -5.55
C LEU A 207 -17.06 -7.42 -7.05
N GLU A 208 -16.39 -8.30 -7.80
CA GLU A 208 -16.30 -8.21 -9.26
C GLU A 208 -17.62 -8.60 -9.95
N PHE A 209 -18.44 -9.40 -9.27
CA PHE A 209 -19.73 -9.87 -9.74
C PHE A 209 -20.84 -8.87 -9.35
N LEU A 210 -21.53 -8.30 -10.32
CA LEU A 210 -22.50 -7.21 -10.09
C LEU A 210 -23.78 -7.67 -9.37
N GLU A 211 -24.02 -8.97 -9.28
CA GLU A 211 -25.05 -9.56 -8.40
C GLU A 211 -24.70 -9.45 -6.91
N ASN A 212 -23.40 -9.34 -6.59
CA ASN A 212 -22.92 -9.05 -5.25
C ASN A 212 -22.85 -7.53 -5.01
N GLY A 213 -22.73 -7.13 -3.75
CA GLY A 213 -22.65 -5.72 -3.39
C GLY A 213 -22.51 -5.51 -1.89
N MET A 214 -23.01 -4.38 -1.38
CA MET A 214 -22.81 -3.98 0.02
C MET A 214 -23.19 -5.05 1.06
N LYS A 215 -24.10 -5.98 0.76
CA LYS A 215 -24.57 -7.01 1.70
C LYS A 215 -23.50 -8.03 2.09
N ILE A 216 -22.46 -8.22 1.28
CA ILE A 216 -21.34 -9.13 1.61
C ILE A 216 -20.20 -8.41 2.34
N VAL A 217 -20.29 -7.09 2.49
CA VAL A 217 -19.23 -6.25 3.08
C VAL A 217 -19.48 -6.10 4.58
N GLU A 218 -18.44 -6.36 5.38
CA GLU A 218 -18.33 -5.94 6.77
C GLU A 218 -17.69 -4.53 6.82
N PRO A 219 -18.46 -3.46 7.15
CA PRO A 219 -17.95 -2.10 7.22
C PRO A 219 -16.95 -1.93 8.36
N ILE A 220 -15.90 -1.14 8.13
CA ILE A 220 -14.86 -0.86 9.13
C ILE A 220 -14.91 0.56 9.70
N MET A 221 -15.85 1.39 9.24
CA MET A 221 -16.02 2.78 9.69
C MET A 221 -17.47 3.09 10.11
N GLY A 222 -18.26 2.06 10.39
CA GLY A 222 -19.67 2.17 10.74
C GLY A 222 -20.30 0.79 10.93
N VAL A 223 -21.62 0.75 11.08
CA VAL A 223 -22.41 -0.48 11.26
C VAL A 223 -23.07 -0.92 9.95
N LYS A 224 -23.47 -2.20 9.88
CA LYS A 224 -24.27 -2.76 8.77
C LYS A 224 -25.71 -2.26 8.83
N PHE A 225 -25.94 -1.00 8.45
CA PHE A 225 -27.26 -0.34 8.55
C PHE A 225 -28.40 -1.06 7.80
N TRP A 226 -28.08 -1.98 6.91
CA TRP A 226 -29.04 -2.80 6.16
C TRP A 226 -29.42 -4.11 6.86
N ASP A 227 -28.66 -4.53 7.88
CA ASP A 227 -28.94 -5.74 8.63
C ASP A 227 -29.93 -5.42 9.77
N PRO A 228 -31.14 -6.01 9.78
CA PRO A 228 -32.12 -5.75 10.82
C PRO A 228 -31.68 -6.22 12.22
N ASN A 229 -30.64 -7.07 12.31
CA ASN A 229 -30.11 -7.58 13.58
C ASN A 229 -29.06 -6.64 14.22
N GLU A 230 -28.58 -5.63 13.50
CA GLU A 230 -27.51 -4.70 13.93
C GLU A 230 -28.09 -3.38 14.50
N LYS A 231 -29.27 -3.45 15.13
CA LYS A 231 -29.99 -2.31 15.74
C LYS A 231 -29.51 -1.96 17.15
#